data_AF-A0A9W8LST1-F1
#
_entry.id   AF-A0A9W8LST1-F1
#
_cell.length_a   1.000
_cell.length_b   1.000
_cell.length_c   1.000
_cell.angle_alpha   90.00
_cell.angle_beta   90.00
_cell.angle_gamma   90.00
#
_symmetry.space_group_name_H-M   'P 1'
#
loop_
_entity.id
_entity.type
_entity.pdbx_description
1 polymer ?
#
loop_
_entity_poly.entity_id
_entity_poly.type
_entity_poly.pdbx_seq_one_letter_code
_entity_poly.pdbx_strand_id
1 'polypeptide(L)'
;MVDGEMCIDTTDTIFKLLNAERVDRSEIEEPESQEPPLQHNDGDVFSHSHASTLEPKRDWRCQPLRAHRRIVMTPIGFHIHHAQTQEELIIVLADAMRCHSSVHNHCGILHRDISENNILMVGGDKDAPVQGLLIDFDYSIPLDPENAGRRPGRSGTLPYMSIGNIENNDTQRTALDDWESLLYLICWTATIGLTSEKRSKIREIANDTKRSVLSKLPIHKWIDDDEEVIAYTKRTHMHSKDNFNSNILQHFHGEYDQLIFLAIELHEALFLHEGCEGAAALKQLPTRKHPVDRSNLISTPTTSPELYDPLPKRVQYEQAIVQNLEQVMSRYREMMIEGLR
;
A
#
# COMPACT_ATOMS: atom_id res chain seq x y z
N MET A 1 38.35 1.74 -29.86
CA MET A 1 38.92 1.99 -28.53
C MET A 1 37.94 2.92 -27.85
N VAL A 2 36.80 2.35 -27.42
CA VAL A 2 36.47 1.95 -26.04
C VAL A 2 36.52 3.16 -25.12
N ASP A 3 35.34 3.71 -24.83
CA ASP A 3 34.93 4.07 -23.48
C ASP A 3 33.44 3.76 -23.39
N GLY A 4 33.15 2.55 -22.89
CA GLY A 4 31.82 2.12 -22.47
C GLY A 4 31.76 2.27 -20.97
N GLU A 5 31.09 3.31 -20.50
CA GLU A 5 30.72 3.41 -19.09
C GLU A 5 29.73 2.29 -18.77
N MET A 6 30.22 1.35 -17.99
CA MET A 6 29.47 0.24 -17.45
C MET A 6 28.51 0.80 -16.40
N CYS A 7 27.21 0.84 -16.72
CA CYS A 7 26.15 1.12 -15.75
C CYS A 7 26.16 0.00 -14.71
N ILE A 8 26.80 0.25 -13.58
CA ILE A 8 26.87 -0.67 -12.44
C ILE A 8 25.58 -0.49 -11.65
N ASP A 9 24.78 -1.55 -11.53
CA ASP A 9 23.62 -1.60 -10.64
C ASP A 9 24.10 -1.37 -9.19
N THR A 10 23.91 -0.14 -8.72
CA THR A 10 24.40 0.35 -7.42
C THR A 10 23.70 -0.34 -6.26
N THR A 11 22.50 -0.86 -6.50
CA THR A 11 21.68 -1.58 -5.53
C THR A 11 22.35 -2.86 -5.06
N ASP A 12 22.83 -3.69 -6.00
CA ASP A 12 23.50 -4.97 -5.73
C ASP A 12 24.82 -4.80 -4.97
N THR A 13 25.52 -3.69 -5.20
CA THR A 13 26.80 -3.40 -4.56
C THR A 13 26.59 -2.98 -3.11
N ILE A 14 25.57 -2.17 -2.82
CA ILE A 14 25.20 -1.76 -1.47
C ILE A 14 24.74 -2.97 -0.64
N PHE A 15 23.93 -3.86 -1.22
CA PHE A 15 23.47 -5.07 -0.53
C PHE A 15 24.60 -6.08 -0.24
N LYS A 16 25.61 -6.18 -1.10
CA LYS A 16 26.82 -7.00 -0.83
C LYS A 16 27.66 -6.45 0.31
N LEU A 17 27.73 -5.12 0.46
CA LEU A 17 28.48 -4.47 1.52
C LEU A 17 27.80 -4.61 2.89
N LEU A 18 26.47 -4.47 2.95
CA LEU A 18 25.71 -4.60 4.21
C LEU A 18 25.75 -6.02 4.79
N ASN A 19 25.86 -7.05 3.95
CA ASN A 19 25.98 -8.44 4.39
C ASN A 19 27.38 -8.85 4.88
N ALA A 20 28.41 -8.03 4.62
CA ALA A 20 29.79 -8.32 5.01
C ALA A 20 30.13 -7.92 6.45
N GLU A 21 29.37 -7.01 7.07
CA GLU A 21 29.67 -6.44 8.40
C GLU A 21 28.78 -7.00 9.53
N ARG A 22 28.58 -8.32 9.58
CA ARG A 22 27.94 -8.95 10.75
C ARG A 22 28.97 -9.10 11.88
N VAL A 23 29.23 -8.00 12.59
CA VAL A 23 30.10 -7.99 13.79
C VAL A 23 29.34 -8.54 14.99
N ASP A 24 29.89 -9.60 15.57
CA ASP A 24 29.48 -10.24 16.82
C ASP A 24 29.57 -9.25 17.98
N ARG A 25 28.43 -8.94 18.62
CA ARG A 25 28.36 -8.02 19.76
C ARG A 25 28.12 -8.81 21.04
N SER A 26 29.19 -9.29 21.64
CA SER A 26 29.22 -9.58 23.07
C SER A 26 30.02 -8.47 23.77
N GLU A 27 29.53 -8.06 24.95
CA GLU A 27 30.17 -7.16 25.92
C GLU A 27 30.03 -5.64 25.68
N ILE A 28 29.00 -5.03 26.31
CA ILE A 28 29.04 -3.63 26.74
C ILE A 28 28.38 -3.53 28.12
N GLU A 29 29.14 -3.07 29.13
CA GLU A 29 28.71 -2.79 30.51
C GLU A 29 27.90 -1.48 30.60
N GLU A 30 26.92 -1.44 31.53
CA GLU A 30 26.00 -0.31 31.77
C GLU A 30 26.62 0.80 32.67
N PRO A 31 26.38 2.09 32.39
CA PRO A 31 26.63 3.17 33.35
C PRO A 31 25.35 3.73 34.00
N GLU A 32 25.54 4.24 35.23
CA GLU A 32 24.54 4.68 36.22
C GLU A 32 23.57 5.79 35.78
N SER A 33 22.35 5.71 36.33
CA SER A 33 21.15 6.51 36.06
C SER A 33 21.15 7.92 36.66
N GLN A 34 20.68 8.91 35.90
CA GLN A 34 20.14 10.19 36.42
C GLN A 34 18.75 10.47 35.82
N GLU A 35 17.83 10.95 36.65
CA GLU A 35 16.42 11.23 36.29
C GLU A 35 16.26 12.42 35.32
N PRO A 36 15.41 12.33 34.27
CA PRO A 36 15.09 13.47 33.42
C PRO A 36 13.77 14.17 33.82
N PRO A 37 13.61 15.49 33.53
CA PRO A 37 12.42 16.25 33.87
C PRO A 37 11.27 16.13 32.84
N LEU A 38 10.06 16.48 33.32
CA LEU A 38 8.74 16.33 32.69
C LEU A 38 8.60 17.04 31.32
N GLN A 39 8.03 16.32 30.33
CA GLN A 39 7.74 16.83 28.99
C GLN A 39 6.30 17.34 28.84
N HIS A 40 6.16 18.40 28.04
CA HIS A 40 4.92 19.01 27.56
C HIS A 40 4.24 18.15 26.48
N ASN A 41 2.90 18.10 26.51
CA ASN A 41 2.05 17.43 25.52
C ASN A 41 1.77 18.34 24.31
N ASP A 42 2.13 17.89 23.11
CA ASP A 42 1.52 18.33 21.85
C ASP A 42 0.64 17.19 21.32
N GLY A 43 -0.62 17.51 20.99
CA GLY A 43 -1.68 16.53 20.73
C GLY A 43 -1.95 16.29 19.24
N ASP A 44 -1.99 15.01 18.86
CA ASP A 44 -2.43 14.53 17.55
C ASP A 44 -3.95 14.25 17.49
N VAL A 45 -4.53 14.53 16.31
CA VAL A 45 -5.98 14.69 16.04
C VAL A 45 -6.74 13.39 15.74
N PHE A 46 -6.09 12.21 15.70
CA PHE A 46 -6.75 10.93 15.38
C PHE A 46 -6.46 9.78 16.35
N SER A 47 -6.30 10.08 17.64
CA SER A 47 -6.26 9.08 18.69
C SER A 47 -7.69 8.71 19.12
N HIS A 48 -8.20 7.55 18.66
CA HIS A 48 -9.40 6.96 19.25
C HIS A 48 -9.12 6.55 20.70
N SER A 49 -9.74 7.26 21.64
CA SER A 49 -9.64 7.02 23.08
C SER A 49 -10.42 5.77 23.48
N HIS A 50 -9.74 4.64 23.66
CA HIS A 50 -10.27 3.58 24.52
C HIS A 50 -10.03 3.97 25.98
N ALA A 51 -11.10 4.40 26.66
CA ALA A 51 -11.11 4.62 28.09
C ALA A 51 -10.82 3.29 28.81
N SER A 52 -9.57 3.12 29.24
CA SER A 52 -9.13 2.01 30.08
C SER A 52 -9.53 2.28 31.53
N THR A 53 -10.36 1.38 32.05
CA THR A 53 -10.70 1.23 33.47
C THR A 53 -9.43 1.27 34.33
N LEU A 54 -9.44 2.07 35.39
CA LEU A 54 -8.33 2.32 36.31
C LEU A 54 -7.68 1.02 36.84
N GLU A 55 -6.60 0.57 36.19
CA GLU A 55 -5.66 -0.36 36.80
C GLU A 55 -4.76 0.37 37.80
N PRO A 56 -4.35 -0.29 38.91
CA PRO A 56 -3.47 0.32 39.90
C PRO A 56 -2.14 0.73 39.25
N LYS A 57 -1.60 1.88 39.65
CA LYS A 57 -0.30 2.41 39.19
C LYS A 57 0.76 1.30 39.34
N ARG A 58 1.22 0.76 38.21
CA ARG A 58 2.27 -0.26 38.14
C ARG A 58 3.53 0.26 38.82
N ASP A 59 4.20 -0.62 39.58
CA ASP A 59 5.50 -0.36 40.19
C ASP A 59 6.47 0.18 39.12
N TRP A 60 7.14 1.30 39.40
CA TRP A 60 8.07 1.94 38.47
C TRP A 60 9.24 1.02 38.11
N ARG A 61 9.56 0.04 38.98
CA ARG A 61 10.56 -1.02 38.74
C ARG A 61 10.12 -2.04 37.69
N CYS A 62 8.85 -2.06 37.32
CA CYS A 62 8.29 -2.91 36.28
C CYS A 62 8.08 -2.15 34.96
N GLN A 63 8.66 -0.96 34.79
CA GLN A 63 8.63 -0.30 33.49
C GLN A 63 9.56 -1.02 32.51
N PRO A 64 9.09 -1.31 31.29
CA PRO A 64 9.97 -1.85 30.26
C PRO A 64 11.09 -0.84 29.99
N LEU A 65 12.34 -1.30 29.98
CA LEU A 65 13.49 -0.49 29.57
C LEU A 65 13.23 0.04 28.16
N ARG A 66 13.11 1.36 28.02
CA ARG A 66 12.94 2.02 26.73
C ARG A 66 14.28 2.59 26.30
N ALA A 67 14.87 2.01 25.26
CA ALA A 67 16.02 2.60 24.60
C ALA A 67 15.54 3.54 23.48
N HIS A 68 15.95 4.80 23.52
CA HIS A 68 15.73 5.73 22.42
C HIS A 68 16.75 5.42 21.31
N ARG A 69 16.26 5.08 20.11
CA ARG A 69 17.08 4.88 18.90
C ARG A 69 16.79 5.99 17.91
N ARG A 70 17.82 6.47 17.20
CA ARG A 70 17.71 7.46 16.13
C ARG A 70 18.38 6.93 14.88
N ILE A 71 17.68 7.02 13.75
CA ILE A 71 18.22 6.72 12.43
C ILE A 71 18.28 8.05 11.68
N VAL A 72 19.44 8.38 11.12
CA VAL A 72 19.64 9.57 10.29
C VAL A 72 19.92 9.08 8.87
N MET A 73 19.12 9.55 7.91
CA MET A 73 19.15 9.08 6.53
C MET A 73 19.39 10.24 5.55
N THR A 74 20.00 9.90 4.42
CA THR A 74 20.20 10.75 3.25
C THR A 74 19.89 9.90 2.02
N PRO A 75 19.31 10.43 0.94
CA PRO A 75 18.93 11.84 0.73
C PRO A 75 17.73 12.30 1.57
N ILE A 76 17.63 13.61 1.78
CA ILE A 76 16.43 14.23 2.36
C ILE A 76 15.39 14.34 1.25
N GLY A 77 14.18 13.86 1.53
CA GLY A 77 13.05 13.94 0.61
C GLY A 77 11.84 14.63 1.23
N PHE A 78 10.87 14.92 0.39
CA PHE A 78 9.55 15.42 0.78
C PHE A 78 8.54 14.30 0.63
N HIS A 79 7.50 14.27 1.47
CA HIS A 79 6.41 13.29 1.27
C HIS A 79 5.80 13.42 -0.12
N ILE A 80 5.30 12.30 -0.66
CA ILE A 80 4.80 12.18 -2.04
C ILE A 80 3.76 13.24 -2.46
N HIS A 81 3.04 13.83 -1.50
CA HIS A 81 2.09 14.92 -1.76
C HIS A 81 2.75 16.23 -2.23
N HIS A 82 4.08 16.31 -2.28
CA HIS A 82 4.81 17.41 -2.90
C HIS A 82 4.94 17.27 -4.41
N ALA A 83 4.67 16.10 -4.99
CA ALA A 83 4.58 15.94 -6.44
C ALA A 83 3.47 16.85 -6.98
N GLN A 84 3.83 17.71 -7.94
CA GLN A 84 2.91 18.69 -8.53
C GLN A 84 2.25 18.16 -9.80
N THR A 85 2.92 17.24 -10.50
CA THR A 85 2.42 16.65 -11.74
C THR A 85 2.21 15.14 -11.63
N GLN A 86 1.42 14.58 -12.53
CA GLN A 86 1.21 13.12 -12.58
C GLN A 86 2.50 12.39 -12.98
N GLU A 87 3.32 13.02 -13.83
CA GLU A 87 4.58 12.49 -14.31
C GLU A 87 5.55 12.31 -13.13
N GLU A 88 5.69 13.33 -12.29
CA GLU A 88 6.49 13.25 -11.05
C GLU A 88 5.98 12.17 -10.11
N LEU A 89 4.65 12.10 -9.89
CA LEU A 89 4.04 11.09 -9.04
C LEU A 89 4.37 9.68 -9.55
N ILE A 90 4.19 9.43 -10.84
CA ILE A 90 4.43 8.12 -11.46
C ILE A 90 5.90 7.71 -11.31
N ILE A 91 6.85 8.63 -11.53
CA ILE A 91 8.28 8.37 -11.35
C ILE A 91 8.59 7.99 -9.89
N VAL A 92 8.09 8.77 -8.93
CA VAL A 92 8.29 8.54 -7.51
C VAL A 92 7.73 7.18 -7.07
N LEU A 93 6.51 6.85 -7.50
CA LEU A 93 5.88 5.57 -7.20
C LEU A 93 6.64 4.40 -7.83
N ALA A 94 7.11 4.54 -9.08
CA ALA A 94 7.86 3.50 -9.76
C ALA A 94 9.20 3.21 -9.07
N ASP A 95 9.93 4.25 -8.65
CA ASP A 95 11.18 4.10 -7.90
C ASP A 95 10.97 3.46 -6.53
N ALA A 96 9.92 3.86 -5.80
CA ALA A 96 9.57 3.27 -4.51
C ALA A 96 9.23 1.78 -4.65
N MET A 97 8.48 1.41 -5.69
CA MET A 97 8.12 0.00 -5.92
C MET A 97 9.26 -0.83 -6.49
N ARG A 98 10.20 -0.22 -7.22
CA ARG A 98 11.47 -0.88 -7.56
C ARG A 98 12.26 -1.22 -6.30
N CYS A 99 12.35 -0.27 -5.34
CA CYS A 99 12.97 -0.51 -4.04
C CYS A 99 12.24 -1.64 -3.28
N HIS A 100 10.91 -1.60 -3.21
CA HIS A 100 10.08 -2.66 -2.64
C HIS A 100 10.43 -4.04 -3.23
N SER A 101 10.37 -4.18 -4.55
CA SER A 101 10.72 -5.42 -5.25
C SER A 101 12.15 -5.89 -4.95
N SER A 102 13.12 -4.98 -4.93
CA SER A 102 14.50 -5.33 -4.56
C SER A 102 14.60 -5.84 -3.13
N VAL A 103 13.93 -5.21 -2.17
CA VAL A 103 13.91 -5.65 -0.76
C VAL A 103 13.21 -7.00 -0.62
N HIS A 104 12.07 -7.18 -1.28
CA HIS A 104 11.35 -8.45 -1.30
C HIS A 104 12.22 -9.58 -1.88
N ASN A 105 12.79 -9.37 -3.06
CA ASN A 105 13.51 -10.43 -3.79
C ASN A 105 14.84 -10.81 -3.14
N HIS A 106 15.57 -9.84 -2.57
CA HIS A 106 16.91 -10.09 -2.01
C HIS A 106 16.91 -10.36 -0.50
N CYS A 107 15.94 -9.79 0.23
CA CYS A 107 15.88 -9.92 1.69
C CYS A 107 14.71 -10.78 2.16
N GLY A 108 13.75 -11.10 1.28
CA GLY A 108 12.53 -11.81 1.67
C GLY A 108 11.69 -10.99 2.65
N ILE A 109 11.57 -9.67 2.46
CA ILE A 109 10.84 -8.78 3.37
C ILE A 109 9.63 -8.17 2.66
N LEU A 110 8.46 -8.23 3.30
CA LEU A 110 7.28 -7.45 2.90
C LEU A 110 7.23 -6.13 3.65
N HIS A 111 6.80 -5.05 3.00
CA HIS A 111 6.73 -3.73 3.61
C HIS A 111 5.48 -3.57 4.49
N ARG A 112 4.32 -3.97 3.97
CA ARG A 112 3.00 -3.99 4.62
C ARG A 112 2.36 -2.65 4.95
N ASP A 113 3.04 -1.54 4.67
CA ASP A 113 2.45 -0.20 4.80
C ASP A 113 2.85 0.74 3.65
N ILE A 114 2.59 0.33 2.41
CA ILE A 114 2.72 1.22 1.26
C ILE A 114 1.64 2.32 1.37
N SER A 115 2.07 3.55 1.65
CA SER A 115 1.18 4.68 1.94
C SER A 115 1.78 6.02 1.48
N GLU A 116 0.98 7.09 1.45
CA GLU A 116 1.48 8.42 1.08
C GLU A 116 2.51 9.01 2.07
N ASN A 117 2.59 8.47 3.29
CA ASN A 117 3.53 8.94 4.29
C ASN A 117 4.88 8.24 4.21
N ASN A 118 4.90 7.02 3.65
CA ASN A 118 6.07 6.14 3.63
C ASN A 118 6.82 6.19 2.28
N ILE A 119 6.38 7.06 1.37
CA ILE A 119 7.06 7.32 0.10
C ILE A 119 7.49 8.78 0.06
N LEU A 120 8.79 8.98 -0.14
CA LEU A 120 9.39 10.29 -0.30
C LEU A 120 9.74 10.55 -1.77
N MET A 121 9.48 11.76 -2.21
CA MET A 121 10.03 12.38 -3.41
C MET A 121 11.37 13.03 -3.06
N VAL A 122 12.40 12.71 -3.83
CA VAL A 122 13.75 13.24 -3.69
C VAL A 122 14.13 13.94 -5.00
N GLY A 123 14.89 15.04 -4.90
CA GLY A 123 15.26 15.85 -6.07
C GLY A 123 14.09 16.71 -6.55
N GLY A 124 14.06 17.01 -7.85
CA GLY A 124 13.04 17.88 -8.45
C GLY A 124 13.32 19.37 -8.30
N ASP A 125 14.52 19.75 -7.86
CA ASP A 125 15.04 21.09 -8.05
C ASP A 125 15.70 21.21 -9.44
N LYS A 126 16.24 22.39 -9.76
CA LYS A 126 16.74 22.69 -11.12
C LYS A 126 17.90 21.78 -11.57
N ASP A 127 18.56 21.08 -10.64
CA ASP A 127 19.81 20.38 -10.90
C ASP A 127 19.72 18.86 -10.67
N ALA A 128 18.64 18.34 -10.08
CA ALA A 128 18.47 16.92 -9.78
C ALA A 128 17.17 16.32 -10.33
N PRO A 129 17.22 15.15 -11.01
CA PRO A 129 16.02 14.46 -11.46
C PRO A 129 15.15 14.04 -10.28
N VAL A 130 13.83 14.02 -10.51
CA VAL A 130 12.87 13.49 -9.54
C VAL A 130 13.08 11.99 -9.36
N GLN A 131 13.13 11.55 -8.09
CA GLN A 131 13.27 10.16 -7.71
C GLN A 131 12.35 9.82 -6.54
N GLY A 132 11.99 8.54 -6.42
CA GLY A 132 11.26 8.02 -5.27
C GLY A 132 12.11 7.25 -4.27
N LEU A 133 11.76 7.34 -2.99
CA LEU A 133 12.39 6.61 -1.90
C LEU A 133 11.30 6.00 -1.00
N LEU A 134 11.36 4.68 -0.82
CA LEU A 134 10.52 3.95 0.13
C LEU A 134 11.18 3.95 1.51
N ILE A 135 10.43 4.31 2.54
CA ILE A 135 10.87 4.39 3.94
C ILE A 135 9.89 3.66 4.86
N ASP A 136 10.26 3.57 6.14
CA ASP A 136 9.40 3.06 7.23
C ASP A 136 9.02 1.57 7.12
N PHE A 137 9.94 0.72 7.59
CA PHE A 137 9.80 -0.73 7.62
C PHE A 137 9.30 -1.25 8.97
N ASP A 138 8.68 -0.42 9.82
CA ASP A 138 8.28 -0.82 11.17
C ASP A 138 7.17 -1.89 11.19
N TYR A 139 6.35 -1.96 10.13
CA TYR A 139 5.33 -3.01 9.92
C TYR A 139 5.82 -4.20 9.08
N SER A 140 7.08 -4.17 8.65
CA SER A 140 7.64 -5.18 7.76
C SER A 140 7.74 -6.54 8.43
N ILE A 141 7.67 -7.59 7.62
CA ILE A 141 7.86 -8.97 8.09
C ILE A 141 8.81 -9.72 7.17
N PRO A 142 9.65 -10.61 7.72
CA PRO A 142 10.38 -11.59 6.92
C PRO A 142 9.43 -12.68 6.42
N LEU A 143 9.67 -13.14 5.20
CA LEU A 143 9.00 -14.26 4.52
C LEU A 143 9.72 -15.59 4.73
N ASP A 144 10.55 -15.69 5.77
CA ASP A 144 11.32 -16.91 6.02
C ASP A 144 10.40 -18.13 6.28
N PRO A 145 10.87 -19.35 5.98
CA PRO A 145 10.10 -20.56 6.20
C PRO A 145 9.71 -20.81 7.67
N GLU A 146 10.42 -20.21 8.62
CA GLU A 146 10.13 -20.34 10.06
C GLU A 146 8.93 -19.48 10.48
N ASN A 147 8.68 -18.38 9.77
CA ASN A 147 7.51 -17.53 9.92
C ASN A 147 6.37 -17.92 8.96
N ALA A 148 6.59 -18.87 8.04
CA ALA A 148 5.55 -19.42 7.18
C ALA A 148 4.41 -20.03 8.03
N GLY A 149 3.28 -19.33 8.09
CA GLY A 149 2.10 -19.71 8.88
C GLY A 149 1.85 -18.86 10.14
N ARG A 150 2.78 -17.99 10.54
CA ARG A 150 2.47 -16.92 11.50
C ARG A 150 1.61 -15.88 10.79
N ARG A 151 0.42 -15.64 11.33
CA ARG A 151 -0.47 -14.57 10.87
C ARG A 151 0.13 -13.25 11.31
N PRO A 152 0.56 -12.38 10.38
CA PRO A 152 0.95 -11.03 10.75
C PRO A 152 -0.29 -10.34 11.30
N GLY A 153 -0.19 -9.67 12.45
CA GLY A 153 -1.30 -8.87 12.95
C GLY A 153 -1.70 -7.82 11.91
N ARG A 154 -3.00 -7.50 11.83
CA ARG A 154 -3.48 -6.45 10.93
C ARG A 154 -2.71 -5.16 11.18
N SER A 155 -2.08 -4.63 10.14
CA SER A 155 -1.27 -3.42 10.19
C SER A 155 -1.33 -2.68 8.85
N GLY A 156 -0.93 -1.41 8.88
CA GLY A 156 -0.93 -0.53 7.73
C GLY A 156 -2.07 0.49 7.73
N THR A 157 -2.01 1.40 6.78
CA THR A 157 -2.93 2.53 6.67
C THR A 157 -4.23 2.13 5.97
N LEU A 158 -5.38 2.14 6.69
CA LEU A 158 -6.69 1.63 6.23
C LEU A 158 -7.08 1.90 4.75
N PRO A 159 -7.01 3.14 4.21
CA PRO A 159 -7.37 3.38 2.81
C PRO A 159 -6.50 2.60 1.83
N TYR A 160 -5.24 2.33 2.16
CA TYR A 160 -4.27 1.63 1.31
C TYR A 160 -4.14 0.15 1.65
N MET A 161 -4.61 -0.28 2.82
CA MET A 161 -4.53 -1.67 3.25
C MET A 161 -5.21 -2.62 2.23
N SER A 162 -4.56 -3.73 1.88
CA SER A 162 -5.14 -4.73 0.98
C SER A 162 -6.39 -5.39 1.56
N ILE A 163 -7.31 -5.86 0.70
CA ILE A 163 -8.53 -6.57 1.07
C ILE A 163 -8.21 -7.73 2.01
N GLY A 164 -7.24 -8.57 1.63
CA GLY A 164 -6.94 -9.75 2.44
C GLY A 164 -6.36 -9.38 3.82
N ASN A 165 -5.67 -8.25 3.95
CA ASN A 165 -5.14 -7.77 5.24
C ASN A 165 -6.28 -7.19 6.10
N ILE A 166 -7.24 -6.47 5.50
CA ILE A 166 -8.43 -5.95 6.19
C ILE A 166 -9.31 -7.11 6.70
N GLU A 167 -9.57 -8.10 5.85
CA GLU A 167 -10.36 -9.29 6.22
C GLU A 167 -9.68 -10.16 7.27
N ASN A 168 -8.37 -9.96 7.48
CA ASN A 168 -7.56 -10.75 8.40
C ASN A 168 -7.77 -12.27 8.22
N ASN A 169 -7.94 -12.67 6.96
CA ASN A 169 -8.25 -14.05 6.60
C ASN A 169 -6.99 -14.91 6.58
N ASP A 170 -7.17 -16.23 6.48
CA ASP A 170 -6.09 -17.22 6.57
C ASP A 170 -5.13 -17.21 5.37
N THR A 171 -5.35 -16.34 4.39
CA THR A 171 -4.48 -16.21 3.22
C THR A 171 -3.13 -15.63 3.64
N GLN A 172 -2.06 -16.28 3.20
CA GLN A 172 -0.70 -15.80 3.37
C GLN A 172 -0.56 -14.38 2.80
N ARG A 173 0.11 -13.50 3.54
CA ARG A 173 0.50 -12.18 3.02
C ARG A 173 1.65 -12.32 2.05
N THR A 174 1.57 -11.65 0.91
CA THR A 174 2.58 -11.74 -0.15
C THR A 174 2.88 -10.38 -0.76
N ALA A 175 3.79 -10.32 -1.75
CA ALA A 175 4.10 -9.06 -2.42
C ALA A 175 2.85 -8.44 -3.08
N LEU A 176 1.86 -9.26 -3.45
CA LEU A 176 0.59 -8.81 -4.02
C LEU A 176 -0.17 -7.85 -3.10
N ASP A 177 -0.02 -7.96 -1.78
CA ASP A 177 -0.66 -7.06 -0.82
C ASP A 177 -0.07 -5.64 -0.87
N ASP A 178 1.25 -5.53 -1.00
CA ASP A 178 1.94 -4.24 -1.13
C ASP A 178 1.66 -3.62 -2.51
N TRP A 179 1.60 -4.43 -3.57
CA TRP A 179 1.20 -3.98 -4.91
C TRP A 179 -0.28 -3.55 -4.98
N GLU A 180 -1.17 -4.22 -4.28
CA GLU A 180 -2.57 -3.79 -4.14
C GLU A 180 -2.66 -2.43 -3.41
N SER A 181 -1.82 -2.24 -2.40
CA SER A 181 -1.74 -0.98 -1.66
C SER A 181 -1.27 0.19 -2.55
N LEU A 182 -0.34 -0.06 -3.48
CA LEU A 182 0.06 0.91 -4.51
C LEU A 182 -1.13 1.34 -5.38
N LEU A 183 -1.92 0.39 -5.88
CA LEU A 183 -3.10 0.71 -6.69
C LEU A 183 -4.07 1.61 -5.90
N TYR A 184 -4.31 1.29 -4.63
CA TYR A 184 -5.18 2.09 -3.77
C TYR A 184 -4.62 3.49 -3.52
N LEU A 185 -3.30 3.64 -3.37
CA LEU A 185 -2.64 4.94 -3.27
C LEU A 185 -2.81 5.76 -4.55
N ILE A 186 -2.71 5.16 -5.73
CA ILE A 186 -2.97 5.81 -7.02
C ILE A 186 -4.44 6.24 -7.11
N CYS A 187 -5.38 5.33 -6.81
CA CYS A 187 -6.81 5.64 -6.83
C CYS A 187 -7.14 6.80 -5.89
N TRP A 188 -6.61 6.77 -4.68
CA TRP A 188 -6.80 7.84 -3.70
C TRP A 188 -6.28 9.17 -4.23
N THR A 189 -5.03 9.18 -4.67
CA THR A 189 -4.36 10.41 -5.08
C THR A 189 -4.98 11.01 -6.34
N ALA A 190 -5.36 10.20 -7.32
CA ALA A 190 -5.96 10.65 -8.56
C ALA A 190 -7.42 11.13 -8.39
N THR A 191 -8.17 10.57 -7.43
CA THR A 191 -9.52 11.06 -7.07
C THR A 191 -9.46 12.35 -6.25
N ILE A 192 -8.57 12.42 -5.25
CA ILE A 192 -8.47 13.58 -4.37
C ILE A 192 -7.80 14.77 -5.07
N GLY A 193 -6.75 14.51 -5.84
CA GLY A 193 -5.95 15.51 -6.53
C GLY A 193 -4.54 15.66 -5.94
N LEU A 194 -3.60 16.00 -6.81
CA LEU A 194 -2.18 16.17 -6.47
C LEU A 194 -1.89 17.51 -5.78
N THR A 195 -2.39 18.61 -6.35
CA THR A 195 -1.99 19.95 -5.94
C THR A 195 -2.56 20.34 -4.58
N SER A 196 -1.84 21.21 -3.88
CA SER A 196 -2.31 21.80 -2.62
C SER A 196 -3.69 22.46 -2.75
N GLU A 197 -4.04 23.04 -3.89
CA GLU A 197 -5.36 23.63 -4.14
C GLU A 197 -6.48 22.59 -4.23
N LYS A 198 -6.17 21.40 -4.76
CA LYS A 198 -7.12 20.27 -4.80
C LYS A 198 -7.20 19.59 -3.44
N ARG A 199 -6.07 19.43 -2.76
CA ARG A 199 -5.96 18.82 -1.42
C ARG A 199 -6.46 19.76 -0.30
N SER A 200 -6.36 21.08 -0.42
CA SER A 200 -6.75 22.07 0.61
C SER A 200 -8.25 22.06 0.85
N LYS A 201 -9.04 21.77 -0.20
CA LYS A 201 -10.48 21.46 -0.08
C LYS A 201 -10.78 20.31 0.88
N ILE A 202 -9.78 19.53 1.30
CA ILE A 202 -9.91 18.41 2.24
C ILE A 202 -9.09 18.63 3.50
N ARG A 203 -7.92 19.28 3.42
CA ARG A 203 -7.06 19.54 4.59
C ARG A 203 -7.60 20.64 5.51
N GLU A 204 -8.18 21.72 4.96
CA GLU A 204 -8.62 22.92 5.72
C GLU A 204 -10.06 22.85 6.25
N ILE A 205 -10.84 21.86 5.82
CA ILE A 205 -12.25 21.72 6.21
C ILE A 205 -12.35 21.07 7.60
N ALA A 206 -13.29 21.48 8.46
CA ALA A 206 -13.53 20.79 9.74
C ALA A 206 -13.86 19.29 9.52
N ASN A 207 -13.40 18.38 10.39
CA ASN A 207 -13.54 16.92 10.20
C ASN A 207 -14.98 16.47 9.83
N ASP A 208 -16.01 17.08 10.41
CA ASP A 208 -17.42 16.77 10.08
C ASP A 208 -17.81 17.16 8.65
N THR A 209 -17.22 18.24 8.12
CA THR A 209 -17.46 18.71 6.76
C THR A 209 -16.55 18.00 5.75
N LYS A 210 -15.35 17.53 6.15
CA LYS A 210 -14.51 16.62 5.33
C LYS A 210 -15.28 15.36 4.99
N ARG A 211 -15.93 14.76 6.00
CA ARG A 211 -16.81 13.60 5.86
C ARG A 211 -17.96 13.89 4.90
N SER A 212 -18.54 15.09 4.91
CA SER A 212 -19.64 15.46 4.00
C SER A 212 -19.23 15.69 2.53
N VAL A 213 -18.00 16.12 2.26
CA VAL A 213 -17.50 16.31 0.88
C VAL A 213 -16.98 15.00 0.32
N LEU A 214 -16.20 14.27 1.12
CA LEU A 214 -15.64 12.98 0.73
C LEU A 214 -16.72 11.88 0.64
N SER A 215 -17.78 11.91 1.46
CA SER A 215 -18.87 10.91 1.39
C SER A 215 -19.58 10.84 0.04
N LYS A 216 -19.42 11.85 -0.82
CA LYS A 216 -19.92 11.84 -2.19
C LYS A 216 -19.07 11.00 -3.14
N LEU A 217 -17.83 10.71 -2.77
CA LEU A 217 -16.88 9.91 -3.54
C LEU A 217 -16.91 8.45 -3.05
N PRO A 218 -16.98 7.45 -3.95
CA PRO A 218 -17.02 6.06 -3.53
C PRO A 218 -15.79 5.64 -2.70
N ILE A 219 -14.64 6.27 -2.94
CA ILE A 219 -13.38 5.97 -2.25
C ILE A 219 -13.38 6.31 -0.75
N HIS A 220 -14.29 7.18 -0.29
CA HIS A 220 -14.42 7.49 1.14
C HIS A 220 -14.89 6.30 1.97
N LYS A 221 -15.59 5.34 1.36
CA LYS A 221 -15.96 4.09 2.01
C LYS A 221 -14.76 3.21 2.35
N TRP A 222 -13.55 3.58 1.93
CA TRP A 222 -12.33 2.91 2.34
C TRP A 222 -11.80 3.37 3.70
N ILE A 223 -12.46 4.35 4.35
CA ILE A 223 -12.06 4.90 5.65
C ILE A 223 -13.18 5.05 6.68
N ASP A 224 -14.45 5.09 6.27
CA ASP A 224 -15.54 5.60 7.14
C ASP A 224 -16.43 4.54 7.77
N ASP A 225 -16.19 3.25 7.49
CA ASP A 225 -17.05 2.15 7.91
C ASP A 225 -16.27 1.06 8.67
N ASP A 226 -17.01 0.10 9.23
CA ASP A 226 -16.45 -1.13 9.80
C ASP A 226 -15.61 -1.88 8.75
N GLU A 227 -14.57 -2.57 9.22
CA GLU A 227 -13.56 -3.19 8.36
C GLU A 227 -14.13 -4.21 7.38
N GLU A 228 -15.18 -4.94 7.77
CA GLU A 228 -15.91 -5.86 6.87
C GLU A 228 -16.56 -5.11 5.70
N VAL A 229 -17.11 -3.92 5.96
CA VAL A 229 -17.75 -3.08 4.94
C VAL A 229 -16.70 -2.47 4.01
N ILE A 230 -15.55 -2.06 4.57
CA ILE A 230 -14.39 -1.59 3.80
C ILE A 230 -13.93 -2.70 2.84
N ALA A 231 -13.69 -3.91 3.35
CA ALA A 231 -13.26 -5.06 2.55
C ALA A 231 -14.27 -5.39 1.45
N TYR A 232 -15.56 -5.50 1.79
CA TYR A 232 -16.63 -5.75 0.82
C TYR A 232 -16.70 -4.68 -0.28
N THR A 233 -16.54 -3.41 0.10
CA THR A 233 -16.55 -2.29 -0.83
C THR A 233 -15.35 -2.35 -1.78
N LYS A 234 -14.13 -2.60 -1.26
CA LYS A 234 -12.93 -2.79 -2.07
C LYS A 234 -13.08 -3.96 -3.03
N ARG A 235 -13.59 -5.12 -2.56
CA ARG A 235 -13.91 -6.26 -3.44
C ARG A 235 -14.85 -5.88 -4.57
N THR A 236 -15.92 -5.13 -4.26
CA THR A 236 -16.90 -4.69 -5.25
C THR A 236 -16.27 -3.76 -6.28
N HIS A 237 -15.46 -2.79 -5.83
CA HIS A 237 -14.79 -1.84 -6.71
C HIS A 237 -13.76 -2.54 -7.62
N MET A 238 -13.03 -3.53 -7.11
CA MET A 238 -11.96 -4.22 -7.84
C MET A 238 -12.46 -5.44 -8.64
N HIS A 239 -13.76 -5.79 -8.60
CA HIS A 239 -14.24 -7.04 -9.17
C HIS A 239 -14.10 -7.15 -10.70
N SER A 240 -14.39 -6.09 -11.44
CA SER A 240 -14.41 -6.10 -12.90
C SER A 240 -13.97 -4.75 -13.45
N LYS A 241 -13.65 -4.68 -14.75
CA LYS A 241 -13.33 -3.41 -15.42
C LYS A 241 -14.48 -2.40 -15.29
N ASP A 242 -15.72 -2.86 -15.44
CA ASP A 242 -16.90 -2.00 -15.33
C ASP A 242 -17.09 -1.47 -13.92
N ASN A 243 -16.90 -2.33 -12.91
CA ASN A 243 -16.96 -1.92 -11.51
C ASN A 243 -15.84 -0.92 -11.18
N PHE A 244 -14.62 -1.19 -11.62
CA PHE A 244 -13.48 -0.31 -11.36
C PHE A 244 -13.69 1.05 -12.04
N ASN A 245 -14.13 1.05 -13.30
CA ASN A 245 -14.41 2.28 -14.02
C ASN A 245 -15.52 3.12 -13.37
N SER A 246 -16.67 2.50 -13.10
CA SER A 246 -17.85 3.19 -12.57
C SER A 246 -17.74 3.59 -11.10
N ASN A 247 -16.89 2.94 -10.29
CA ASN A 247 -16.76 3.30 -8.88
C ASN A 247 -15.49 4.10 -8.58
N ILE A 248 -14.47 4.05 -9.45
CA ILE A 248 -13.16 4.66 -9.19
C ILE A 248 -12.74 5.61 -10.31
N LEU A 249 -12.53 5.12 -11.53
CA LEU A 249 -11.89 5.91 -12.59
C LEU A 249 -12.73 7.12 -13.02
N GLN A 250 -14.06 7.01 -13.06
CA GLN A 250 -14.93 8.14 -13.41
C GLN A 250 -14.83 9.32 -12.43
N HIS A 251 -14.22 9.12 -11.27
CA HIS A 251 -14.03 10.13 -10.24
C HIS A 251 -12.60 10.69 -10.19
N PHE A 252 -11.71 10.23 -11.07
CA PHE A 252 -10.38 10.85 -11.21
C PHE A 252 -10.54 12.26 -11.77
N HIS A 253 -9.63 13.17 -11.41
CA HIS A 253 -9.57 14.47 -12.08
C HIS A 253 -9.20 14.26 -13.56
N GLY A 254 -9.84 15.02 -14.45
CA GLY A 254 -9.84 14.75 -15.90
C GLY A 254 -8.51 15.02 -16.62
N GLU A 255 -7.56 15.69 -15.99
CA GLU A 255 -6.21 15.90 -16.50
C GLU A 255 -5.25 14.72 -16.23
N TYR A 256 -5.69 13.71 -15.48
CA TYR A 256 -4.83 12.60 -15.04
C TYR A 256 -4.85 11.40 -15.98
N ASP A 257 -4.76 11.64 -17.29
CA ASP A 257 -4.83 10.60 -18.33
C ASP A 257 -3.81 9.47 -18.09
N GLN A 258 -2.56 9.79 -17.72
CA GLN A 258 -1.53 8.79 -17.49
C GLN A 258 -1.83 7.94 -16.24
N LEU A 259 -2.38 8.55 -15.18
CA LEU A 259 -2.80 7.80 -13.99
C LEU A 259 -4.03 6.93 -14.27
N ILE A 260 -4.95 7.37 -15.14
CA ILE A 260 -6.10 6.55 -15.56
C ILE A 260 -5.58 5.28 -16.26
N PHE A 261 -4.71 5.42 -17.26
CA PHE A 261 -4.17 4.26 -17.98
C PHE A 261 -3.34 3.35 -17.08
N LEU A 262 -2.48 3.92 -16.23
CA LEU A 262 -1.69 3.16 -15.27
C LEU A 262 -2.59 2.37 -14.31
N ALA A 263 -3.61 3.01 -13.74
CA ALA A 263 -4.52 2.36 -12.80
C ALA A 263 -5.30 1.20 -13.45
N ILE A 264 -5.71 1.34 -14.72
CA ILE A 264 -6.34 0.26 -15.49
C ILE A 264 -5.40 -0.94 -15.60
N GLU A 265 -4.16 -0.73 -16.04
CA GLU A 265 -3.22 -1.83 -16.25
C GLU A 265 -2.84 -2.54 -14.95
N LEU A 266 -2.63 -1.79 -13.86
CA LEU A 266 -2.38 -2.36 -12.54
C LEU A 266 -3.59 -3.14 -12.02
N HIS A 267 -4.81 -2.61 -12.21
CA HIS A 267 -6.05 -3.30 -11.83
C HIS A 267 -6.21 -4.63 -12.59
N GLU A 268 -5.99 -4.59 -13.91
CA GLU A 268 -6.07 -5.78 -14.76
C GLU A 268 -5.04 -6.83 -14.36
N ALA A 269 -3.80 -6.43 -14.09
CA ALA A 269 -2.75 -7.34 -13.64
C ALA A 269 -3.06 -7.95 -12.26
N LEU A 270 -3.56 -7.16 -11.30
CA LEU A 270 -3.80 -7.62 -9.92
C LEU A 270 -5.04 -8.50 -9.77
N PHE A 271 -6.14 -8.14 -10.45
CA PHE A 271 -7.46 -8.73 -10.18
C PHE A 271 -8.03 -9.50 -11.36
N LEU A 272 -7.56 -9.26 -12.57
CA LEU A 272 -8.07 -9.87 -13.81
C LEU A 272 -7.01 -10.69 -14.55
N HIS A 273 -5.93 -11.07 -13.86
CA HIS A 273 -4.95 -12.04 -14.38
C HIS A 273 -5.66 -13.32 -14.84
N GLU A 274 -5.16 -13.98 -15.88
CA GLU A 274 -5.72 -15.24 -16.35
C GLU A 274 -5.83 -16.26 -15.20
N GLY A 275 -7.04 -16.73 -14.92
CA GLY A 275 -7.33 -17.61 -13.78
C GLY A 275 -7.79 -16.89 -12.50
N CYS A 276 -7.65 -15.57 -12.40
CA CYS A 276 -8.20 -14.72 -11.35
C CYS A 276 -9.50 -14.10 -11.85
N GLU A 277 -10.64 -14.50 -11.28
CA GLU A 277 -11.98 -14.09 -11.74
C GLU A 277 -12.47 -12.82 -11.00
N GLY A 278 -11.61 -11.81 -10.89
CA GLY A 278 -11.89 -10.56 -10.18
C GLY A 278 -11.51 -10.59 -8.70
N ALA A 279 -12.12 -9.69 -7.92
CA ALA A 279 -11.87 -9.54 -6.47
C ALA A 279 -13.02 -10.05 -5.58
N ALA A 280 -14.13 -10.51 -6.16
CA ALA A 280 -15.34 -10.92 -5.43
C ALA A 280 -15.83 -12.27 -5.96
N ALA A 281 -16.41 -13.10 -5.09
CA ALA A 281 -17.00 -14.36 -5.51
C ALA A 281 -18.26 -14.11 -6.36
N LEU A 282 -18.36 -14.73 -7.54
CA LEU A 282 -19.40 -14.52 -8.56
C LEU A 282 -20.87 -14.65 -8.08
N LYS A 283 -21.13 -15.23 -6.90
CA LYS A 283 -22.47 -15.35 -6.30
C LYS A 283 -22.81 -14.30 -5.22
N GLN A 284 -21.86 -13.48 -4.78
CA GLN A 284 -22.09 -12.41 -3.80
C GLN A 284 -22.52 -11.09 -4.45
N LEU A 285 -22.33 -10.96 -5.77
CA LEU A 285 -22.89 -9.84 -6.52
C LEU A 285 -24.36 -10.12 -6.81
N PRO A 286 -25.29 -9.18 -6.53
CA PRO A 286 -26.69 -9.37 -6.85
C PRO A 286 -26.84 -9.55 -8.36
N THR A 287 -27.05 -10.79 -8.81
CA THR A 287 -27.42 -11.06 -10.20
C THR A 287 -28.73 -10.32 -10.44
N ARG A 288 -28.72 -9.32 -11.33
CA ARG A 288 -29.93 -8.64 -11.77
C ARG A 288 -30.81 -9.62 -12.54
N LYS A 289 -31.60 -10.43 -11.82
CA LYS A 289 -32.60 -11.30 -12.44
C LYS A 289 -33.88 -10.50 -12.59
N HIS A 290 -34.25 -10.21 -13.84
CA HIS A 290 -35.64 -9.93 -14.17
C HIS A 290 -36.52 -11.08 -13.67
N PRO A 291 -37.73 -10.80 -13.16
CA PRO A 291 -38.63 -11.85 -12.72
C PRO A 291 -39.14 -12.59 -13.95
N VAL A 292 -38.56 -13.77 -14.23
CA VAL A 292 -39.15 -14.73 -15.16
C VAL A 292 -39.81 -15.82 -14.33
N ASP A 293 -41.08 -15.99 -14.66
CA ASP A 293 -42.07 -16.87 -14.07
C ASP A 293 -41.52 -18.29 -13.84
N ARG A 294 -41.69 -18.81 -12.62
CA ARG A 294 -41.25 -20.14 -12.23
C ARG A 294 -42.41 -21.12 -12.37
N SER A 295 -42.53 -21.72 -13.54
CA SER A 295 -43.19 -23.02 -13.66
C SER A 295 -42.35 -23.95 -14.53
N ASN A 296 -41.96 -25.06 -13.91
CA ASN A 296 -41.26 -26.23 -14.46
C ASN A 296 -39.75 -26.07 -14.67
N LEU A 297 -38.97 -26.73 -13.81
CA LEU A 297 -37.81 -27.53 -14.24
C LEU A 297 -37.38 -28.47 -13.11
N ILE A 298 -37.21 -29.73 -13.52
CA ILE A 298 -36.86 -30.93 -12.77
C ILE A 298 -35.52 -30.74 -12.06
N SER A 299 -35.46 -31.10 -10.78
CA SER A 299 -34.25 -31.12 -9.97
C SER A 299 -33.33 -32.27 -10.37
N THR A 300 -32.31 -31.97 -11.17
CA THR A 300 -31.10 -32.81 -11.27
C THR A 300 -30.13 -32.43 -10.14
N PRO A 301 -29.36 -33.37 -9.58
CA PRO A 301 -28.35 -33.06 -8.58
C PRO A 301 -27.17 -32.39 -9.28
N THR A 302 -27.24 -31.07 -9.46
CA THR A 302 -26.07 -30.29 -9.85
C THR A 302 -25.19 -30.18 -8.62
N THR A 303 -24.05 -30.87 -8.63
CA THR A 303 -22.90 -30.57 -7.78
C THR A 303 -22.65 -29.06 -7.86
N SER A 304 -22.93 -28.34 -6.77
CA SER A 304 -22.64 -26.91 -6.70
C SER A 304 -21.15 -26.75 -6.94
N PRO A 305 -20.69 -25.92 -7.90
CA PRO A 305 -19.29 -25.55 -7.95
C PRO A 305 -18.95 -24.91 -6.60
N GLU A 306 -17.88 -25.41 -5.97
CA GLU A 306 -17.38 -24.90 -4.71
C GLU A 306 -17.20 -23.39 -4.82
N LEU A 307 -17.67 -22.67 -3.81
CA LEU A 307 -17.58 -21.22 -3.74
C LEU A 307 -16.10 -20.85 -3.61
N TYR A 308 -15.48 -20.45 -4.72
CA TYR A 308 -14.06 -20.17 -4.76
C TYR A 308 -13.81 -18.65 -4.66
N ASP A 309 -12.99 -18.23 -3.69
CA ASP A 309 -12.58 -16.83 -3.51
C ASP A 309 -11.38 -16.52 -4.40
N PRO A 310 -11.46 -15.55 -5.32
CA PRO A 310 -10.37 -15.27 -6.26
C PRO A 310 -9.10 -14.70 -5.61
N LEU A 311 -9.18 -14.08 -4.43
CA LEU A 311 -7.99 -13.47 -3.79
C LEU A 311 -6.99 -14.51 -3.23
N PRO A 312 -7.43 -15.63 -2.62
CA PRO A 312 -6.53 -16.76 -2.38
C PRO A 312 -5.94 -17.37 -3.67
N LYS A 313 -6.67 -17.38 -4.81
CA LYS A 313 -6.15 -17.96 -6.06
C LYS A 313 -4.94 -17.23 -6.59
N ARG A 314 -5.01 -15.90 -6.58
CA ARG A 314 -3.99 -15.08 -7.26
C ARG A 314 -2.60 -15.29 -6.69
N VAL A 315 -2.49 -15.77 -5.44
CA VAL A 315 -1.22 -16.18 -4.83
C VAL A 315 -0.52 -17.28 -5.63
N GLN A 316 -1.26 -18.19 -6.28
CA GLN A 316 -0.69 -19.21 -7.17
C GLN A 316 -0.03 -18.62 -8.42
N TYR A 317 -0.41 -17.40 -8.78
CA TYR A 317 0.10 -16.64 -9.93
C TYR A 317 0.96 -15.45 -9.49
N GLU A 318 1.35 -15.38 -8.21
CA GLU A 318 2.06 -14.22 -7.65
C GLU A 318 3.25 -13.79 -8.49
N GLN A 319 4.12 -14.73 -8.86
CA GLN A 319 5.32 -14.43 -9.64
C GLN A 319 4.98 -13.79 -11.00
N ALA A 320 3.99 -14.32 -11.71
CA ALA A 320 3.59 -13.81 -13.01
C ALA A 320 2.92 -12.42 -12.90
N ILE A 321 2.09 -12.23 -11.89
CA ILE A 321 1.41 -10.96 -11.61
C ILE A 321 2.44 -9.89 -11.25
N VAL A 322 3.35 -10.17 -10.30
CA VAL A 322 4.40 -9.22 -9.88
C VAL A 322 5.31 -8.85 -11.04
N GLN A 323 5.75 -9.82 -11.86
CA GLN A 323 6.57 -9.54 -13.04
C GLN A 323 5.86 -8.62 -14.04
N ASN A 324 4.55 -8.80 -14.24
CA ASN A 324 3.77 -7.91 -15.10
C ASN A 324 3.68 -6.49 -14.49
N LEU A 325 3.38 -6.37 -13.20
CA LEU A 325 3.30 -5.09 -12.49
C LEU A 325 4.62 -4.31 -12.54
N GLU A 326 5.76 -5.00 -12.35
CA GLU A 326 7.09 -4.41 -12.49
C GLU A 326 7.35 -3.87 -13.91
N GLN A 327 6.96 -4.63 -14.94
CA GLN A 327 7.07 -4.20 -16.34
C GLN A 327 6.20 -2.98 -16.63
N VAL A 328 4.96 -2.97 -16.14
CA VAL A 328 4.06 -1.81 -16.26
C VAL A 328 4.69 -0.58 -15.61
N MET A 329 5.11 -0.66 -14.34
CA MET A 329 5.70 0.49 -13.65
C MET A 329 7.00 0.97 -14.31
N SER A 330 7.87 0.05 -14.76
CA SER A 330 9.12 0.42 -15.46
C SER A 330 8.83 1.17 -16.76
N ARG A 331 7.86 0.70 -17.55
CA ARG A 331 7.47 1.34 -18.81
C ARG A 331 6.92 2.75 -18.57
N TYR A 332 5.99 2.91 -17.63
CA TYR A 332 5.44 4.23 -17.31
C TYR A 332 6.53 5.19 -16.80
N ARG A 333 7.43 4.71 -15.95
CA ARG A 333 8.56 5.49 -15.46
C ARG A 333 9.42 6.04 -16.59
N GLU A 334 9.80 5.19 -17.55
CA GLU A 334 10.61 5.58 -18.71
C GLU A 334 9.88 6.61 -19.57
N MET A 335 8.59 6.38 -19.87
CA MET A 335 7.75 7.31 -20.62
C MET A 335 7.67 8.69 -19.96
N MET A 336 7.50 8.75 -18.63
CA MET A 336 7.42 10.02 -17.90
C MET A 336 8.75 10.76 -17.89
N ILE A 337 9.88 10.04 -17.76
CA ILE A 337 11.22 10.66 -17.81
C ILE A 337 11.50 11.23 -19.20
N GLU A 338 11.11 10.53 -20.26
CA GLU A 338 11.27 11.01 -21.63
C GLU A 338 10.41 12.24 -21.92
N GLY A 339 9.18 12.29 -21.38
CA GLY A 339 8.29 13.43 -21.52
C GLY A 339 8.72 14.69 -20.76
N LEU A 340 9.60 14.57 -19.76
CA LEU A 340 10.15 15.69 -18.99
C LEU A 340 11.43 16.29 -19.58
N ARG A 341 12.01 15.65 -20.61
CA ARG A 341 13.18 16.15 -21.35
C ARG A 341 12.76 17.00 -22.55
#